data_AF-A0A431FV88-F1
#
_entry.id   AF-A0A431FV88-F1
#
_cell.length_a   1.000
_cell.length_b   1.000
_cell.length_c   1.000
_cell.angle_alpha   90.00
_cell.angle_beta   90.00
_cell.angle_gamma   90.00
#
_symmetry.space_group_name_H-M   'P 1'
#
loop_
_entity.id
_entity.type
_entity.pdbx_description
1 polymer ?
#
loop_
_entity_poly.entity_id
_entity_poly.type
_entity_poly.pdbx_seq_one_letter_code
_entity_poly.pdbx_strand_id
1 'polypeptide(L)'
;MKQVKGGYVVSLQAGSQWGVANEYYAVALYSSEEFLQGLCHLGHNHSMTMLTAFNQVVNQKYGEYGFFPIYKVKREVKVSDLGNPYVLFSYGTGALDSKGQLYRFDSTTSSSHLNYNALIKDIAKHYKEQMESALGGWSPYRVRR
;
A
#
# COMPACT_ATOMS: atom_id res chain seq x y z
N MET A 1 -5.03 11.66 -19.72
CA MET A 1 -6.24 11.02 -19.16
C MET A 1 -5.81 9.94 -18.18
N LYS A 2 -6.24 9.98 -16.92
CA LYS A 2 -5.95 8.90 -15.95
C LYS A 2 -6.85 7.71 -16.30
N GLN A 3 -6.25 6.57 -16.66
CA GLN A 3 -7.01 5.38 -17.01
C GLN A 3 -7.43 4.70 -15.70
N VAL A 4 -8.66 4.95 -15.26
CA VAL A 4 -9.24 4.23 -14.12
C VAL A 4 -9.60 2.84 -14.60
N LYS A 5 -8.92 1.82 -14.08
CA LYS A 5 -9.29 0.42 -14.26
C LYS A 5 -9.62 -0.09 -12.85
N GLY A 6 -10.80 -0.63 -12.63
CA GLY A 6 -11.14 -1.19 -11.32
C GLY A 6 -11.73 -0.20 -10.29
N GLY A 7 -12.09 1.02 -10.68
CA GLY A 7 -12.63 2.03 -9.74
C GLY A 7 -11.60 2.58 -8.74
N TYR A 8 -10.31 2.34 -8.94
CA TYR A 8 -9.24 3.05 -8.25
C TYR A 8 -7.98 3.16 -9.13
N VAL A 9 -7.08 4.06 -8.77
CA VAL A 9 -5.75 4.26 -9.38
C VAL A 9 -4.70 4.17 -8.29
N VAL A 10 -3.63 3.41 -8.53
CA VAL A 10 -2.53 3.34 -7.58
C VAL A 10 -1.55 4.48 -7.81
N SER A 11 -1.34 5.29 -6.77
CA SER A 11 -0.27 6.27 -6.70
C SER A 11 0.90 5.72 -5.90
N LEU A 12 2.07 5.69 -6.53
CA LEU A 12 3.32 5.23 -5.93
C LEU A 12 4.08 6.40 -5.31
N GLN A 13 4.46 6.24 -4.05
CA GLN A 13 4.89 7.33 -3.19
C GLN A 13 6.08 6.93 -2.32
N ALA A 14 7.19 7.66 -2.45
CA ALA A 14 8.35 7.45 -1.59
C ALA A 14 8.05 7.92 -0.17
N GLY A 15 8.50 7.16 0.84
CA GLY A 15 8.28 7.49 2.24
C GLY A 15 9.04 8.71 2.75
N SER A 16 10.01 9.21 1.96
CA SER A 16 10.78 10.41 2.26
C SER A 16 9.90 11.65 2.50
N GLN A 17 8.72 11.72 1.86
CA GLN A 17 7.76 12.82 2.06
C GLN A 17 7.14 12.83 3.47
N TRP A 18 7.16 11.69 4.18
CA TRP A 18 6.77 11.57 5.59
C TRP A 18 7.98 11.32 6.50
N GLY A 19 9.20 11.66 6.04
CA GLY A 19 10.43 11.50 6.83
C GLY A 19 10.95 10.06 6.94
N VAL A 20 10.46 9.12 6.14
CA VAL A 20 10.85 7.70 6.21
C VAL A 20 11.44 7.21 4.88
N ALA A 21 12.74 7.44 4.69
CA ALA A 21 13.43 7.20 3.41
C ALA A 21 13.49 5.72 2.97
N ASN A 22 13.35 4.78 3.90
CA ASN A 22 13.47 3.34 3.64
C ASN A 22 12.13 2.66 3.33
N GLU A 23 11.09 3.46 3.08
CA GLU A 23 9.73 2.99 2.87
C GLU A 23 9.17 3.50 1.56
N TYR A 24 8.26 2.71 1.00
CA TYR A 24 7.57 3.02 -0.22
C TYR A 24 6.10 2.61 -0.08
N TYR A 25 5.22 3.40 -0.68
CA TYR A 25 3.79 3.33 -0.46
C TYR A 25 3.04 3.26 -1.78
N ALA A 26 2.11 2.33 -1.88
CA ALA A 26 1.14 2.25 -2.96
C ALA A 26 -0.22 2.62 -2.38
N VAL A 27 -0.74 3.77 -2.82
CA VAL A 27 -1.99 4.36 -2.32
C VAL A 27 -3.07 4.13 -3.36
N ALA A 28 -4.15 3.44 -2.99
CA ALA A 28 -5.32 3.27 -3.85
C ALA A 28 -6.19 4.53 -3.78
N LEU A 29 -6.06 5.39 -4.78
CA LEU A 29 -6.84 6.61 -4.93
C LEU A 29 -8.10 6.31 -5.75
N TYR A 30 -9.24 6.75 -5.26
CA TYR A 30 -10.52 6.62 -5.95
C TYR A 30 -11.35 7.87 -5.70
N SER A 31 -12.28 8.22 -6.58
CA SER A 31 -13.19 9.35 -6.43
C SER A 31 -14.37 9.03 -5.48
N SER A 32 -15.14 10.03 -5.08
CA SER A 32 -16.39 9.82 -4.35
C SER A 32 -17.42 9.02 -5.17
N GLU A 33 -17.45 9.20 -6.50
CA GLU A 33 -18.33 8.46 -7.39
C GLU A 33 -17.93 6.98 -7.46
N GLU A 34 -16.63 6.69 -7.58
CA GLU A 34 -16.08 5.33 -7.58
C GLU A 34 -16.29 4.63 -6.23
N PHE A 35 -16.17 5.36 -5.13
CA PHE A 35 -16.48 4.88 -3.79
C PHE A 35 -17.93 4.39 -3.66
N LEU A 36 -18.89 5.11 -4.27
CA LEU A 36 -20.31 4.73 -4.24
C LEU A 36 -20.62 3.50 -5.10
N GLN A 37 -19.85 3.26 -6.16
CA GLN A 37 -20.01 2.10 -7.05
C GLN A 37 -19.31 0.85 -6.50
N GLY A 38 -18.36 1.03 -5.57
CA GLY A 38 -17.52 -0.03 -5.02
C GLY A 38 -16.19 -0.16 -5.77
N LEU A 39 -15.16 -0.69 -5.12
CA LEU A 39 -13.84 -0.88 -5.72
C LEU A 39 -13.74 -2.26 -6.38
N CYS A 40 -12.94 -2.41 -7.43
CA CYS A 40 -12.65 -3.69 -8.04
C CYS A 40 -11.20 -3.82 -8.51
N HIS A 41 -10.75 -5.06 -8.66
CA HIS A 41 -9.44 -5.32 -9.26
C HIS A 41 -9.38 -4.76 -10.69
N LEU A 42 -8.16 -4.46 -11.15
CA LEU A 42 -7.89 -4.06 -12.53
C LEU A 42 -8.52 -5.06 -13.52
N GLY A 43 -9.62 -4.68 -14.18
CA GLY A 43 -10.31 -5.52 -15.18
C GLY A 43 -11.46 -6.39 -14.67
N HIS A 44 -11.93 -6.20 -13.42
CA HIS A 44 -13.06 -6.94 -12.84
C HIS A 44 -14.28 -6.05 -12.55
N ASN A 45 -15.45 -6.66 -12.33
CA ASN A 45 -16.68 -5.97 -11.92
C ASN A 45 -16.56 -5.38 -10.52
N HIS A 46 -17.18 -4.22 -10.29
CA HIS A 46 -17.25 -3.52 -9.00
C HIS A 46 -17.66 -4.46 -7.86
N SER A 47 -16.93 -4.43 -6.74
CA SER A 47 -17.20 -5.25 -5.55
C SER A 47 -17.19 -4.39 -4.29
N MET A 48 -18.38 -4.21 -3.71
CA MET A 48 -18.54 -3.53 -2.42
C MET A 48 -17.77 -4.24 -1.29
N THR A 49 -17.55 -5.56 -1.41
CA THR A 49 -16.92 -6.40 -0.39
C THR A 49 -15.48 -5.96 -0.09
N MET A 50 -14.74 -5.53 -1.12
CA MET A 50 -13.34 -5.10 -0.96
C MET A 50 -13.23 -3.77 -0.21
N LEU A 51 -14.18 -2.86 -0.48
CA LEU A 51 -14.28 -1.57 0.16
C LEU A 51 -14.79 -1.68 1.61
N THR A 52 -15.81 -2.50 1.84
CA THR A 52 -16.38 -2.74 3.18
C THR A 52 -15.34 -3.28 4.16
N ALA A 53 -14.51 -4.24 3.73
CA ALA A 53 -13.47 -4.81 4.60
C ALA A 53 -12.42 -3.78 5.04
N PHE A 54 -12.07 -2.81 4.18
CA PHE A 54 -11.19 -1.72 4.55
C PHE A 54 -11.90 -0.69 5.43
N ASN A 55 -13.10 -0.24 5.03
CA ASN A 55 -13.88 0.77 5.73
C ASN A 55 -14.19 0.38 7.17
N GLN A 56 -14.41 -0.92 7.44
CA GLN A 56 -14.60 -1.44 8.80
C GLN A 56 -13.38 -1.17 9.70
N VAL A 57 -12.17 -1.24 9.17
CA VAL A 57 -10.94 -1.07 9.96
C VAL A 57 -10.60 0.39 10.19
N VAL A 58 -10.85 1.26 9.20
CA VAL A 58 -10.71 2.71 9.37
C VAL A 58 -11.93 3.35 10.06
N ASN A 59 -12.93 2.54 10.44
CA ASN A 59 -14.22 3.00 10.98
C ASN A 59 -14.89 4.09 10.11
N GLN A 60 -14.71 3.98 8.80
CA GLN A 60 -15.21 4.95 7.83
C GLN A 60 -16.69 4.64 7.55
N LYS A 61 -17.57 5.57 7.91
CA LYS A 61 -19.02 5.36 7.72
C LYS A 61 -19.41 5.49 6.26
N TYR A 62 -20.54 4.89 5.91
CA TYR A 62 -21.14 5.05 4.58
C TYR A 62 -21.42 6.55 4.31
N GLY A 63 -20.77 7.11 3.29
CA GLY A 63 -20.84 8.54 2.95
C GLY A 63 -19.69 9.40 3.47
N GLU A 64 -18.83 8.89 4.35
CA GLU A 64 -17.62 9.58 4.81
C GLU A 64 -16.45 9.25 3.88
N TYR A 65 -16.42 9.83 2.68
CA TYR A 65 -15.26 9.70 1.79
C TYR A 65 -14.04 10.45 2.38
N GLY A 66 -12.86 9.83 2.33
CA GLY A 66 -11.65 10.53 2.73
C GLY A 66 -10.48 9.67 3.20
N PHE A 67 -10.61 8.35 3.30
CA PHE A 67 -9.46 7.47 3.58
C PHE A 67 -9.13 6.58 2.39
N PHE A 68 -7.84 6.50 2.06
CA PHE A 68 -7.31 5.73 0.94
C PHE A 68 -6.45 4.57 1.46
N PRO A 69 -6.74 3.33 1.09
CA PRO A 69 -5.95 2.16 1.46
C PRO A 69 -4.51 2.28 0.98
N ILE A 70 -3.58 1.86 1.84
CA ILE A 70 -2.16 1.87 1.56
C ILE A 70 -1.60 0.46 1.70
N TYR A 71 -0.84 0.03 0.70
CA TYR A 71 0.15 -1.04 0.83
C TYR A 71 1.54 -0.43 0.98
N LYS A 72 2.30 -0.90 1.97
CA LYS A 72 3.62 -0.39 2.34
C LYS A 72 4.67 -1.48 2.15
N VAL A 73 5.80 -1.08 1.57
CA VAL A 73 7.05 -1.87 1.55
C VAL A 73 8.11 -1.09 2.32
N LYS A 74 8.80 -1.76 3.24
CA LYS A 74 9.96 -1.21 3.96
C LYS A 74 11.16 -2.08 3.67
N ARG A 75 12.30 -1.45 3.36
CA ARG A 75 13.58 -2.12 3.16
C ARG A 75 14.51 -1.85 4.32
N GLU A 76 15.14 -2.89 4.83
CA GLU A 76 16.20 -2.79 5.83
C GLU A 76 17.44 -3.54 5.34
N VAL A 77 18.63 -3.00 5.62
CA VAL A 77 19.88 -3.74 5.46
C VAL A 77 20.32 -4.13 6.86
N LYS A 78 20.39 -5.43 7.11
CA LYS A 78 20.83 -6.01 8.38
C LYS A 78 22.17 -6.71 8.17
N VAL A 79 22.84 -7.04 9.27
CA VAL A 79 24.08 -7.81 9.26
C VAL A 79 23.82 -9.11 10.01
N SER A 80 24.18 -10.24 9.41
CA SER A 80 24.05 -11.54 10.06
C SER A 80 25.11 -11.71 11.14
N ASP A 81 24.97 -12.74 11.98
CA ASP A 81 25.96 -13.07 13.02
C ASP A 81 27.35 -13.39 12.42
N LEU A 82 27.41 -13.75 11.13
CA LEU A 82 28.64 -13.99 10.39
C LEU A 82 29.24 -12.70 9.75
N GLY A 83 28.69 -11.53 10.06
CA GLY A 83 29.15 -10.24 9.53
C GLY A 83 28.70 -9.94 8.09
N ASN A 84 27.93 -10.83 7.46
CA ASN A 84 27.49 -10.66 6.08
C ASN A 84 26.21 -9.80 6.01
N PRO A 85 26.20 -8.70 5.24
CA PRO A 85 25.01 -7.87 5.11
C PRO A 85 23.95 -8.55 4.25
N TYR A 86 22.68 -8.40 4.61
CA TYR A 86 21.54 -8.91 3.86
C TYR A 86 20.38 -7.92 3.87
N VAL A 87 19.54 -8.00 2.84
CA VAL A 87 18.33 -7.16 2.71
C VAL A 87 17.14 -7.89 3.30
N LEU A 88 16.38 -7.20 4.15
CA LEU A 88 15.09 -7.63 4.65
C LEU A 88 14.02 -6.67 4.16
N PHE A 89 13.04 -7.19 3.41
CA PHE A 89 11.81 -6.48 3.12
C PHE A 89 10.73 -6.86 4.12
N SER A 90 10.03 -5.85 4.62
CA SER A 90 8.83 -6.01 5.44
C SER A 90 7.67 -5.26 4.80
N TYR A 91 6.47 -5.79 4.99
CA TYR A 91 5.27 -5.29 4.35
C TYR A 91 4.29 -4.81 5.41
N GLY A 92 3.47 -3.83 5.06
CA GLY A 92 2.38 -3.45 5.93
C GLY A 92 1.25 -2.75 5.20
N THR A 93 0.26 -2.34 5.95
CA THR A 93 -0.87 -1.56 5.43
C THR A 93 -1.17 -0.34 6.29
N GLY A 94 -1.98 0.55 5.76
CA GLY A 94 -2.38 1.79 6.41
C GLY A 94 -3.47 2.49 5.64
N ALA A 95 -3.71 3.74 6.02
CA ALA A 95 -4.62 4.64 5.34
C ALA A 95 -3.98 6.01 5.12
N LEU A 96 -4.30 6.66 4.01
CA LEU A 96 -4.01 8.07 3.79
C LEU A 96 -5.33 8.83 3.92
N ASP A 97 -5.39 9.91 4.68
CA ASP A 97 -6.59 10.75 4.64
C ASP A 97 -6.57 11.72 3.43
N SER A 98 -7.68 12.43 3.22
CA SER A 98 -7.83 13.44 2.16
C SER A 98 -6.94 14.67 2.35
N LYS A 99 -6.35 14.85 3.52
CA LYS A 99 -5.38 15.91 3.84
C LYS A 99 -3.92 15.46 3.65
N GLY A 100 -3.70 14.20 3.26
CA GLY A 100 -2.37 13.63 3.06
C GLY A 100 -1.70 13.10 4.34
N GLN A 101 -2.44 12.99 5.44
CA GLN A 101 -1.97 12.41 6.68
C GLN A 101 -1.91 10.87 6.56
N LEU A 102 -0.74 10.32 6.89
CA LEU A 102 -0.47 8.89 6.87
C LEU A 102 -0.83 8.24 8.23
N TYR A 103 -1.74 7.27 8.19
CA TYR A 103 -2.09 6.42 9.32
C TYR A 103 -1.52 5.02 9.10
N ARG A 104 -0.72 4.55 10.06
CA ARG A 104 -0.06 3.24 10.00
C ARG A 104 -0.85 2.28 10.88
N PHE A 105 -1.22 1.13 10.32
CA PHE A 105 -1.84 0.09 11.13
C PHE A 105 -0.79 -0.69 11.93
N ASP A 106 -1.21 -1.20 13.08
CA ASP A 106 -0.39 -2.11 13.88
C ASP A 106 -0.14 -3.43 13.14
N SER A 107 0.73 -4.27 13.71
CA SER A 107 1.12 -5.55 13.10
C SER A 107 -0.07 -6.50 12.93
N THR A 108 -1.02 -6.54 13.86
CA THR A 108 -2.18 -7.44 13.83
C THR A 108 -3.13 -7.08 12.69
N THR A 109 -3.56 -5.82 12.66
CA THR A 109 -4.44 -5.26 11.64
C THR A 109 -3.78 -5.34 10.27
N SER A 110 -2.49 -4.97 10.21
CA SER A 110 -1.73 -5.05 8.98
C SER A 110 -1.61 -6.49 8.46
N SER A 111 -1.38 -7.48 9.32
CA SER A 111 -1.30 -8.88 8.92
C SER A 111 -2.63 -9.42 8.41
N SER A 112 -3.74 -9.07 9.08
CA SER A 112 -5.08 -9.42 8.62
C SER A 112 -5.35 -8.88 7.21
N HIS A 113 -5.03 -7.60 6.97
CA HIS A 113 -5.18 -6.99 5.66
C HIS A 113 -4.32 -7.66 4.58
N LEU A 114 -3.05 -7.91 4.86
CA LEU A 114 -2.14 -8.56 3.89
C LEU A 114 -2.65 -9.96 3.48
N ASN A 115 -3.27 -10.70 4.40
CA ASN A 115 -3.71 -12.07 4.17
C ASN A 115 -5.12 -12.16 3.54
N TYR A 116 -6.03 -11.27 3.96
CA TYR A 116 -7.47 -11.42 3.69
C TYR A 116 -8.08 -10.25 2.91
N ASN A 117 -7.49 -9.05 2.91
CA ASN A 117 -8.03 -7.93 2.17
C ASN A 117 -7.67 -8.05 0.69
N ALA A 118 -8.67 -8.31 -0.15
CA ALA A 118 -8.48 -8.54 -1.58
C ALA A 118 -7.86 -7.32 -2.31
N LEU A 119 -8.25 -6.09 -1.96
CA LEU A 119 -7.68 -4.89 -2.55
C LEU A 119 -6.18 -4.76 -2.26
N ILE A 120 -5.78 -4.98 -1.01
CA ILE A 120 -4.35 -4.96 -0.63
C ILE A 120 -3.57 -6.05 -1.36
N LYS A 121 -4.15 -7.24 -1.52
CA LYS A 121 -3.54 -8.34 -2.27
C LYS A 121 -3.38 -8.01 -3.75
N ASP A 122 -4.34 -7.32 -4.36
CA ASP A 122 -4.25 -6.84 -5.73
C ASP A 122 -3.08 -5.86 -5.90
N ILE A 123 -3.02 -4.85 -5.03
CA ILE A 123 -1.95 -3.85 -5.03
C ILE A 123 -0.60 -4.54 -4.83
N ALA A 124 -0.49 -5.45 -3.86
CA ALA A 124 0.74 -6.20 -3.62
C ALA A 124 1.15 -7.03 -4.84
N LYS A 125 0.22 -7.75 -5.48
CA LYS A 125 0.49 -8.56 -6.68
C LYS A 125 1.05 -7.74 -7.84
N HIS A 126 0.55 -6.51 -8.02
CA HIS A 126 0.92 -5.69 -9.18
C HIS A 126 2.10 -4.75 -8.95
N TYR A 127 2.33 -4.28 -7.72
CA TYR A 127 3.29 -3.20 -7.47
C TYR A 127 4.46 -3.59 -6.56
N LYS A 128 4.40 -4.72 -5.85
CA LYS A 128 5.44 -5.13 -4.88
C LYS A 128 6.85 -5.09 -5.47
N GLU A 129 7.08 -5.77 -6.58
CA GLU A 129 8.43 -5.87 -7.17
C GLU A 129 8.98 -4.51 -7.61
N GLN A 130 8.11 -3.64 -8.15
CA GLN A 130 8.49 -2.27 -8.51
C GLN A 130 8.89 -1.46 -7.27
N MET A 131 8.15 -1.59 -6.17
CA MET A 131 8.44 -0.90 -4.91
C MET A 131 9.74 -1.40 -4.26
N GLU A 132 9.98 -2.71 -4.26
CA GLU A 132 11.23 -3.30 -3.79
C GLU A 132 12.43 -2.79 -4.60
N SER A 133 12.28 -2.75 -5.92
CA SER A 133 13.30 -2.22 -6.84
C SER A 133 13.57 -0.73 -6.60
N ALA A 134 12.51 0.07 -6.41
CA ALA A 134 12.62 1.50 -6.11
C ALA A 134 13.37 1.77 -4.78
N LEU A 135 13.28 0.85 -3.82
CA LEU A 135 14.03 0.92 -2.56
C LEU A 135 15.48 0.41 -2.67
N GLY A 136 15.95 0.03 -3.86
CA GLY A 136 17.31 -0.46 -4.11
C GLY A 136 17.41 -1.99 -4.19
N GLY A 137 16.29 -2.70 -4.21
CA GLY A 137 16.22 -4.14 -4.44
C GLY A 137 16.91 -4.99 -3.36
N TRP A 138 17.23 -6.23 -3.74
CA TRP A 138 17.78 -7.26 -2.85
C TRP A 138 19.30 -7.19 -2.66
N SER A 139 19.99 -6.29 -3.36
CA SER A 139 21.41 -6.05 -3.10
C SER A 139 21.58 -5.27 -1.79
N PRO A 140 22.36 -5.75 -0.81
CA PRO A 140 22.65 -4.98 0.39
C PRO A 140 23.54 -3.77 0.07
N TYR A 141 24.31 -3.83 -1.01
CA TYR A 141 25.18 -2.76 -1.47
C TYR A 141 24.38 -1.79 -2.33
N ARG A 142 24.35 -0.52 -1.92
CA ARG A 142 23.70 0.54 -2.67
C ARG A 142 24.48 0.71 -3.99
N VAL A 143 23.82 0.47 -5.13
CA VAL A 143 24.41 0.82 -6.43
C VAL A 143 24.59 2.34 -6.40
N ARG A 144 25.85 2.80 -6.36
CA ARG A 144 26.17 4.21 -6.57
C ARG A 144 25.72 4.53 -8.00
N ARG A 145 24.58 5.21 -8.14
CA ARG A 145 24.21 5.89 -9.38
C ARG A 145 24.91 7.23 -9.41
#